data_AF-A0AAW4BN47-F1
#
_entry.id   AF-A0AAW4BN47-F1
#
_cell.length_a   1.000
_cell.length_b   1.000
_cell.length_c   1.000
_cell.angle_alpha   90.00
_cell.angle_beta   90.00
_cell.angle_gamma   90.00
#
_symmetry.space_group_name_H-M   'P 1'
#
loop_
_entity.id
_entity.type
_entity.pdbx_description
1 polymer ?
#
loop_
_entity_poly.entity_id
_entity_poly.type
_entity_poly.pdbx_seq_one_letter_code
_entity_poly.pdbx_strand_id
1 'polypeptide(L)'
;MTGCLQLNGKLKVFNVSWPMHPQPLPDEIFSSWMARAAVCNGEGLSRFIKLTIPELRAIDKSIDNFLSETMIKRVSTKMNTSFRCVHQTTLDSYVGFVCETDTN
;
A
#
# COMPACT_ATOMS: atom_id res chain seq x y z
N MET A 1 15.96 -8.82 -16.72
CA MET A 1 16.33 -10.19 -16.28
C MET A 1 15.99 -10.29 -14.80
N THR A 2 14.74 -10.57 -14.48
CA THR A 2 14.21 -10.51 -13.10
C THR A 2 14.34 -11.90 -12.49
N GLY A 3 15.29 -12.09 -11.58
CA GLY A 3 15.54 -13.37 -10.93
C GLY A 3 14.48 -13.67 -9.86
N CYS A 4 13.54 -14.56 -10.14
CA CYS A 4 12.77 -15.25 -9.12
C CYS A 4 13.53 -16.51 -8.70
N LEU A 5 14.26 -16.45 -7.57
CA LEU A 5 14.81 -17.65 -6.93
C LEU A 5 13.82 -18.17 -5.89
N GLN A 6 13.21 -19.30 -6.21
CA GLN A 6 12.35 -20.06 -5.31
C GLN A 6 13.24 -20.85 -4.37
N LEU A 7 13.30 -20.44 -3.10
CA LEU A 7 14.02 -21.18 -2.05
C LEU A 7 13.02 -21.68 -1.00
N ASN A 8 12.83 -23.00 -0.97
CA ASN A 8 12.32 -23.78 0.18
C ASN A 8 10.99 -23.35 0.80
N GLY A 9 9.95 -23.10 -0.01
CA GLY A 9 8.55 -23.03 0.46
C GLY A 9 8.21 -21.91 1.47
N LYS A 10 9.17 -21.05 1.83
CA LYS A 10 8.99 -19.89 2.70
C LYS A 10 9.35 -18.64 1.91
N LEU A 11 8.37 -17.75 1.75
CA LEU A 11 8.52 -16.48 1.06
C LEU A 11 9.52 -15.60 1.87
N LYS A 12 10.80 -15.61 1.50
CA LYS A 12 11.80 -14.71 2.08
C LYS A 12 11.54 -13.32 1.51
N VAL A 13 10.97 -12.42 2.32
CA VAL A 13 10.73 -11.03 1.91
C VAL A 13 12.09 -10.36 1.81
N PHE A 14 12.60 -10.20 0.60
CA PHE A 14 13.78 -9.38 0.35
C PHE A 14 13.42 -7.93 0.67
N ASN A 15 14.29 -7.24 1.42
CA ASN A 15 14.15 -5.82 1.75
C ASN A 15 14.51 -4.91 0.56
N VAL A 16 14.16 -5.35 -0.65
CA VAL A 16 14.47 -4.66 -1.90
C VAL A 16 13.26 -3.82 -2.28
N SER A 17 13.49 -2.54 -2.53
CA SER A 17 12.46 -1.62 -3.03
C SER A 17 11.97 -2.07 -4.42
N TRP A 18 10.74 -1.71 -4.75
CA TRP A 18 10.20 -1.95 -6.08
C TRP A 18 11.00 -1.15 -7.13
N PRO A 19 11.24 -1.73 -8.33
CA PRO A 19 11.95 -1.03 -9.40
C PRO A 19 11.28 0.29 -9.79
N MET A 20 9.95 0.31 -9.87
CA MET A 20 9.16 1.50 -10.13
C MET A 20 8.40 1.91 -8.87
N HIS A 21 8.55 3.17 -8.49
CA HIS A 21 7.95 3.73 -7.27
C HIS A 21 7.15 5.02 -7.59
N PRO A 22 6.05 4.92 -8.36
CA PRO A 22 5.18 6.06 -8.60
C PRO A 22 4.65 6.58 -7.26
N GLN A 23 4.69 7.89 -7.08
CA GLN A 23 4.15 8.53 -5.88
C GLN A 23 2.62 8.56 -5.92
N PRO A 24 1.93 8.54 -4.75
CA PRO A 24 0.50 8.78 -4.67
C PRO A 24 0.15 10.12 -5.33
N LEU A 25 -1.00 10.20 -6.01
CA LEU A 25 -1.58 11.47 -6.42
C LEU A 25 -2.22 12.17 -5.21
N PRO A 26 -2.47 13.50 -5.28
CA PRO A 26 -3.28 14.19 -4.29
C PRO A 26 -4.61 13.48 -4.08
N ASP A 27 -4.99 13.28 -2.82
CA ASP A 27 -6.24 12.65 -2.39
C ASP A 27 -6.48 11.21 -2.91
N GLU A 28 -5.43 10.55 -3.40
CA GLU A 28 -5.51 9.17 -3.89
C GLU A 28 -5.56 8.18 -2.72
N ILE A 29 -6.59 7.33 -2.71
CA ILE A 29 -6.70 6.25 -1.73
C ILE A 29 -5.68 5.14 -1.98
N PHE A 30 -5.31 4.42 -0.92
CA PHE A 30 -4.24 3.43 -0.94
C PHE A 30 -4.43 2.36 -2.02
N SER A 31 -5.63 1.80 -2.15
CA SER A 31 -5.95 0.78 -3.17
C SER A 31 -5.78 1.28 -4.60
N SER A 32 -6.20 2.52 -4.90
CA SER A 32 -6.00 3.15 -6.20
C SER A 32 -4.51 3.31 -6.52
N TRP A 33 -3.76 3.85 -5.55
CA TRP A 33 -2.32 4.03 -5.71
C TRP A 33 -1.59 2.69 -5.93
N MET A 34 -1.93 1.66 -5.16
CA MET A 34 -1.36 0.32 -5.30
C MET A 34 -1.70 -0.34 -6.65
N ALA A 35 -2.89 -0.10 -7.19
CA ALA A 35 -3.24 -0.59 -8.53
C ALA A 35 -2.34 0.04 -9.59
N ARG A 36 -2.11 1.34 -9.50
CA ARG A 36 -1.24 2.10 -10.41
C ARG A 36 0.22 1.66 -10.29
N ALA A 37 0.70 1.49 -9.05
CA ALA A 37 2.03 0.96 -8.76
C ALA A 37 2.24 -0.47 -9.29
N ALA A 38 1.23 -1.34 -9.18
CA ALA A 38 1.29 -2.69 -9.72
C ALA A 38 1.47 -2.69 -11.25
N VAL A 39 0.68 -1.87 -11.96
CA VAL A 39 0.79 -1.71 -13.42
C VAL A 39 2.18 -1.21 -13.81
N CYS A 40 2.73 -0.20 -13.13
CA CYS A 40 4.10 0.29 -13.40
C CYS A 40 5.19 -0.76 -13.20
N ASN A 41 4.96 -1.76 -12.34
CA ASN A 41 5.91 -2.85 -12.07
C ASN A 41 5.59 -4.13 -12.85
N GLY A 42 4.60 -4.13 -13.76
CA GLY A 42 4.23 -5.30 -14.54
C GLY A 42 3.55 -6.41 -13.74
N GLU A 43 2.94 -6.08 -12.59
CA GLU A 43 2.30 -7.03 -11.67
C GLU A 43 0.78 -6.80 -11.61
N GLY A 44 0.02 -7.84 -11.29
CA GLY A 44 -1.41 -7.70 -10.95
C GLY A 44 -1.58 -7.24 -9.49
N LEU A 45 -2.59 -6.41 -9.20
CA LEU A 45 -2.81 -5.81 -7.86
C LEU A 45 -2.74 -6.83 -6.72
N SER A 46 -3.47 -7.95 -6.81
CA SER A 46 -3.49 -8.97 -5.75
C SER A 46 -2.09 -9.54 -5.46
N ARG A 47 -1.29 -9.80 -6.52
CA ARG A 47 0.08 -10.30 -6.39
C ARG A 47 1.01 -9.22 -5.85
N PHE A 48 0.88 -7.99 -6.35
CA PHE A 48 1.65 -6.84 -5.89
C PHE A 48 1.44 -6.57 -4.40
N ILE A 49 0.19 -6.59 -3.91
CA ILE A 49 -0.13 -6.47 -2.49
C ILE A 49 0.47 -7.63 -1.69
N LYS A 50 0.31 -8.89 -2.13
CA LYS A 50 0.89 -10.05 -1.43
C LYS A 50 2.42 -9.97 -1.31
N LEU A 51 3.09 -9.42 -2.31
CA LEU A 51 4.55 -9.24 -2.31
C LEU A 51 4.97 -8.02 -1.49
N THR A 52 4.17 -6.96 -1.48
CA THR A 52 4.46 -5.71 -0.73
C THR A 52 4.13 -5.88 0.75
N ILE A 53 2.92 -6.34 1.06
CA ILE A 53 2.31 -6.53 2.37
C ILE A 53 1.72 -7.95 2.49
N PRO A 54 2.55 -8.96 2.80
CA PRO A 54 2.11 -10.34 3.01
C PRO A 54 0.93 -10.54 3.98
N GLU A 55 0.72 -9.65 4.94
CA GLU A 55 -0.38 -9.67 5.92
C GLU A 55 -1.76 -9.51 5.26
N LEU A 56 -1.83 -8.85 4.10
CA LEU A 56 -3.07 -8.64 3.35
C LEU A 56 -3.43 -9.79 2.41
N ARG A 57 -2.77 -10.96 2.53
CA ARG A 57 -2.86 -12.07 1.55
C ARG A 57 -4.30 -12.57 1.28
N ALA A 58 -5.23 -12.36 2.21
CA ALA A 58 -6.62 -12.81 2.13
C ALA A 58 -7.65 -11.69 1.94
N ILE A 59 -7.23 -10.43 1.78
CA ILE A 59 -8.14 -9.29 1.73
C ILE A 59 -8.20 -8.78 0.29
N ASP A 60 -9.31 -9.01 -0.39
CA ASP A 60 -9.52 -8.64 -1.79
C ASP A 60 -10.34 -7.35 -1.98
N LYS A 61 -11.19 -6.98 -1.01
CA LYS A 61 -12.20 -5.92 -1.21
C LYS A 61 -12.14 -4.73 -0.26
N SER A 62 -11.26 -4.71 0.74
CA SER A 62 -11.18 -3.59 1.68
C SER A 62 -9.80 -3.38 2.30
N ILE A 63 -8.75 -3.47 1.48
CA ILE A 63 -7.38 -3.25 1.96
C ILE A 63 -7.20 -1.88 2.63
N ASP A 64 -7.97 -0.88 2.20
CA ASP A 64 -7.93 0.48 2.75
C ASP A 64 -8.36 0.56 4.22
N ASN A 65 -9.11 -0.42 4.72
CA ASN A 65 -9.60 -0.49 6.11
C ASN A 65 -8.66 -1.24 7.07
N PHE A 66 -7.58 -1.85 6.57
CA PHE A 66 -6.76 -2.78 7.36
C PHE A 66 -5.29 -2.39 7.43
N LEU A 67 -4.94 -1.14 7.12
CA LEU A 67 -3.56 -0.67 7.12
C LEU A 67 -3.10 -0.29 8.53
N SER A 68 -2.31 -1.15 9.14
CA SER A 68 -1.59 -0.82 10.38
C SER A 68 -0.35 0.04 10.10
N GLU A 69 0.15 0.74 11.13
CA GLU A 69 1.39 1.53 11.05
C GLU A 69 2.60 0.71 10.54
N THR A 70 2.70 -0.55 10.95
CA THR A 70 3.75 -1.47 10.48
C THR A 70 3.67 -1.73 8.97
N MET A 71 2.45 -1.82 8.43
CA MET A 71 2.20 -2.01 7.00
C MET A 71 2.54 -0.73 6.23
N ILE A 72 2.16 0.44 6.77
CA ILE A 72 2.50 1.76 6.20
C ILE A 72 4.02 1.94 6.14
N LYS A 73 4.75 1.64 7.23
CA LYS A 73 6.24 1.67 7.25
C LYS A 73 6.84 0.77 6.18
N ARG A 74 6.28 -0.43 5.99
CA ARG A 74 6.77 -1.36 4.97
C ARG A 74 6.54 -0.82 3.56
N VAL A 75 5.36 -0.28 3.27
CA VAL A 75 5.07 0.35 1.98
C VAL A 75 6.01 1.53 1.75
N SER A 76 6.21 2.38 2.77
CA SER A 76 7.12 3.52 2.72
C SER A 76 8.52 3.11 2.27
N THR A 77 9.09 2.06 2.88
CA THR A 77 10.40 1.51 2.47
C THR A 77 10.38 0.92 1.06
N LYS A 78 9.38 0.11 0.72
CA LYS A 78 9.33 -0.59 -0.57
C LYS A 78 9.06 0.35 -1.75
N MET A 79 8.29 1.40 -1.53
CA MET A 79 7.91 2.38 -2.54
C MET A 79 8.73 3.66 -2.48
N ASN A 80 9.81 3.70 -1.67
CA ASN A 80 10.64 4.90 -1.48
C ASN A 80 9.79 6.18 -1.31
N THR A 81 8.75 6.10 -0.49
CA THR A 81 7.73 7.14 -0.30
C THR A 81 7.69 7.46 1.18
N SER A 82 7.65 8.74 1.56
CA SER A 82 7.65 9.09 2.99
C SER A 82 6.47 8.46 3.75
N PHE A 83 6.68 8.09 5.01
CA PHE A 83 5.62 7.53 5.87
C PHE A 83 4.36 8.40 5.87
N ARG A 84 4.53 9.74 5.98
CA ARG A 84 3.42 10.69 5.97
C ARG A 84 2.60 10.61 4.69
N CYS A 85 3.27 10.54 3.54
CA CYS A 85 2.60 10.47 2.24
C CYS A 85 1.84 9.14 2.08
N VAL A 86 2.40 8.02 2.53
CA VAL A 86 1.67 6.73 2.57
C VAL A 86 0.47 6.83 3.52
N HIS A 87 0.63 7.41 4.70
CA HIS A 87 -0.45 7.58 5.67
C HIS A 87 -1.61 8.42 5.11
N GLN A 88 -1.34 9.46 4.31
CA GLN A 88 -2.39 10.29 3.69
C GLN A 88 -3.24 9.54 2.64
N THR A 89 -2.83 8.33 2.24
CA THR A 89 -3.63 7.47 1.35
C THR A 89 -4.58 6.56 2.12
N THR A 90 -4.48 6.48 3.46
CA THR A 90 -5.36 5.62 4.27
C THR A 90 -6.69 6.30 4.55
N LEU A 91 -7.75 5.52 4.69
CA LEU A 91 -9.06 6.06 5.06
C LEU A 91 -9.05 6.70 6.45
N ASP A 92 -8.24 6.16 7.38
CA ASP A 92 -8.05 6.73 8.72
C ASP A 92 -7.58 8.19 8.68
N SER A 93 -6.84 8.60 7.65
CA SER A 93 -6.40 9.99 7.49
C SER A 93 -7.53 10.97 7.15
N TYR A 94 -8.67 10.47 6.69
CA TYR A 94 -9.88 11.26 6.39
C TYR A 94 -10.91 11.22 7.51
N VAL A 95 -10.65 10.52 8.62
CA VAL A 95 -11.56 10.48 9.76
C VAL A 95 -11.60 11.86 10.42
N GLY A 96 -12.77 12.48 10.41
CA GLY A 96 -13.05 13.76 11.05
C GLY A 96 -14.41 13.75 11.72
N PHE A 97 -14.59 14.63 12.71
CA PHE A 97 -15.89 14.83 13.36
C PHE A 97 -16.70 15.86 12.57
N VAL A 98 -17.91 15.49 12.18
CA VAL A 98 -18.92 16.45 11.70
C VAL A 98 -19.71 16.91 12.91
N CYS A 99 -19.54 18.18 13.29
CA CYS A 99 -20.42 18.83 14.26
C CYS A 99 -21.49 19.60 13.49
N GLU A 100 -22.77 19.33 13.72
CA GLU A 100 -23.83 20.22 13.28
C GLU A 100 -23.71 21.53 14.07
N THR A 101 -23.48 22.63 13.37
CA THR A 101 -23.63 23.97 13.97
C THR A 101 -25.09 24.36 13.82
N ASP A 102 -25.85 24.29 14.90
CA ASP A 102 -27.18 24.91 14.99
C ASP A 102 -27.03 26.43 14.84
N THR A 103 -27.06 26.91 13.60
CA THR A 103 -27.26 28.33 13.31
C THR A 103 -28.74 28.65 13.48
N ASN A 104 -29.05 29.26 14.61
CA ASN A 104 -30.34 29.87 14.96
C ASN A 104 -30.62 31.10 14.08
#